data_AF-A0AA43I9Z0-F1
#
_entry.id   AF-A0AA43I9Z0-F1
#
_cell.length_a   1.000
_cell.length_b   1.000
_cell.length_c   1.000
_cell.angle_alpha   90.00
_cell.angle_beta   90.00
_cell.angle_gamma   90.00
#
_symmetry.space_group_name_H-M   'P 1'
#
loop_
_entity.id
_entity.type
_entity.pdbx_description
1 polymer ?
#
loop_
_entity_poly.entity_id
_entity_poly.type
_entity_poly.pdbx_seq_one_letter_code
_entity_poly.pdbx_strand_id
1 'polypeptide(L)'
;MALPWFIFITIALLFLLAVIYERNGLKALSYTRYFSTKVAYEGDNLEMIEEIVNAKLLPLPWLRLESSIARGLAFGSQDNLGISTGEIYQNHISLFFLKSYRHIKRRHQVTCERRGIYRLESVTMTTGDPFGLIRKNKTYPLQLELLVYPNLLNLDDLPLPIHSWLGELPVKRWIVQDPFLTAGIREYSSGDSMGLINWKATARTGTMQVHKKDYTADSRLVICLNIEDSDSMWRAVTDVERIEQGIRYAATIAEYAMRHGIETGFICNGRLDNGGERDPVEAESMAELEDLLELLAKLELDRTLPMSRLLAMQAESGISDTDFLIISCHRGAQLQEAADLLLVLGNGVEWLDIPEQGGESA
;
A
#
# COMPACT_ATOMS: atom_id res chain seq x y z
N MET A 1 -58.27 4.08 -45.20
CA MET A 1 -58.29 5.23 -44.28
C MET A 1 -57.75 4.93 -42.87
N ALA A 2 -57.62 3.68 -42.42
CA ALA A 2 -57.12 3.37 -41.07
C ALA A 2 -55.58 3.45 -40.89
N LEU A 3 -54.81 3.21 -41.96
CA LEU A 3 -53.35 3.20 -41.93
C LEU A 3 -52.67 4.50 -41.42
N PRO A 4 -53.04 5.72 -41.90
CA PRO A 4 -52.39 6.94 -41.41
C PRO A 4 -52.68 7.22 -39.93
N TRP A 5 -53.88 6.89 -39.46
CA TRP A 5 -54.25 7.02 -38.05
C TRP A 5 -53.46 6.07 -37.16
N PHE A 6 -53.27 4.82 -37.62
CA PHE A 6 -52.43 3.85 -36.91
C PHE A 6 -50.98 4.33 -36.77
N ILE A 7 -50.39 4.86 -37.86
CA ILE A 7 -49.04 5.41 -37.84
C ILE A 7 -48.95 6.60 -36.88
N PHE A 8 -49.90 7.54 -36.95
CA PHE A 8 -49.93 8.71 -36.08
C PHE A 8 -50.03 8.33 -34.60
N ILE A 9 -50.93 7.42 -34.23
CA ILE A 9 -51.10 6.94 -32.86
C ILE A 9 -49.83 6.24 -32.38
N THR A 10 -49.18 5.44 -33.24
CA THR A 10 -47.93 4.74 -32.91
C THR A 10 -46.81 5.74 -32.62
N ILE A 11 -46.63 6.76 -33.46
CA ILE A 11 -45.63 7.82 -33.26
C ILE A 11 -45.92 8.60 -31.98
N ALA A 12 -47.18 8.97 -31.73
CA ALA A 12 -47.57 9.68 -30.52
C ALA A 12 -47.30 8.86 -29.25
N LEU A 13 -47.56 7.54 -29.28
CA LEU A 13 -47.28 6.62 -28.18
C LEU A 13 -45.77 6.47 -27.94
N LEU A 14 -44.97 6.32 -28.99
CA LEU A 14 -43.51 6.25 -28.89
C LEU A 14 -42.94 7.55 -28.32
N PHE A 15 -43.44 8.70 -28.77
CA PHE A 15 -43.05 10.00 -28.24
C PHE A 15 -43.41 10.15 -26.76
N LEU A 16 -44.62 9.77 -26.36
CA LEU A 16 -45.04 9.78 -24.96
C LEU A 16 -44.16 8.88 -24.09
N LEU A 17 -43.86 7.66 -24.57
CA LEU A 17 -42.97 6.72 -23.90
C LEU A 17 -41.57 7.34 -23.73
N ALA A 18 -41.02 7.92 -24.78
CA ALA A 18 -39.71 8.55 -24.78
C ALA A 18 -39.64 9.69 -23.73
N VAL A 19 -40.65 10.57 -23.69
CA VAL A 19 -40.74 11.65 -22.69
C VAL A 19 -40.86 11.12 -21.26
N ILE A 20 -41.58 10.01 -21.03
CA ILE A 20 -41.68 9.37 -19.71
C ILE A 20 -40.31 8.85 -19.26
N TYR A 21 -39.57 8.16 -20.13
CA TYR A 21 -38.23 7.65 -19.83
C TYR A 21 -37.22 8.77 -19.63
N GLU A 22 -37.26 9.82 -20.45
CA GLU A 22 -36.42 10.99 -20.30
C GLU A 22 -36.65 11.67 -18.94
N ARG A 23 -37.89 11.85 -18.51
CA ARG A 23 -38.18 12.55 -17.25
C ARG A 23 -37.92 11.68 -16.02
N ASN A 24 -38.26 10.39 -16.07
CA ASN A 24 -38.34 9.53 -14.89
C ASN A 24 -37.32 8.37 -14.85
N GLY A 25 -36.57 8.14 -15.94
CA GLY A 25 -35.66 7.01 -16.10
C GLY A 25 -34.58 6.89 -15.02
N LEU A 26 -34.02 8.01 -14.54
CA LEU A 26 -32.99 8.02 -13.48
C LEU A 26 -33.49 8.59 -12.13
N LYS A 27 -34.79 8.82 -11.97
CA LYS A 27 -35.38 9.20 -10.68
C LYS A 27 -35.59 7.97 -9.79
N ALA A 28 -35.57 8.16 -8.47
CA ALA A 28 -35.86 7.11 -7.49
C ALA A 28 -35.05 5.81 -7.68
N LEU A 29 -33.77 5.96 -8.05
CA LEU A 29 -32.80 4.88 -8.08
C LEU A 29 -31.82 5.06 -6.91
N SER A 30 -31.53 3.98 -6.21
CA SER A 30 -30.43 3.92 -5.25
C SER A 30 -29.39 2.96 -5.79
N TYR A 31 -28.13 3.37 -5.69
CA TYR A 31 -26.99 2.58 -6.11
C TYR A 31 -25.91 2.64 -5.03
N THR A 32 -25.43 1.48 -4.63
CA THR A 32 -24.30 1.34 -3.71
C THR A 32 -23.35 0.29 -4.26
N ARG A 33 -22.04 0.53 -4.06
CA ARG A 33 -20.98 -0.41 -4.39
C ARG A 33 -19.96 -0.39 -3.25
N TYR A 34 -19.56 -1.57 -2.79
CA TYR A 34 -18.59 -1.73 -1.72
C TYR A 34 -17.78 -3.01 -1.91
N PHE A 35 -16.57 -3.03 -1.39
CA PHE A 35 -15.76 -4.24 -1.29
C PHE A 35 -16.12 -5.00 0.00
N SER A 36 -15.92 -6.31 0.00
CA SER A 36 -16.14 -7.15 1.19
C SER A 36 -15.25 -6.73 2.38
N THR A 37 -14.07 -6.19 2.09
CA THR A 37 -13.11 -5.65 3.05
C THR A 37 -12.61 -4.28 2.59
N LYS A 38 -12.10 -3.46 3.51
CA LYS A 38 -11.47 -2.17 3.18
C LYS A 38 -9.98 -2.29 2.84
N VAL A 39 -9.37 -3.38 3.31
CA VAL A 39 -7.95 -3.67 3.22
C VAL A 39 -7.78 -5.10 2.71
N ALA A 40 -6.78 -5.32 1.87
CA ALA A 40 -6.37 -6.63 1.34
C ALA A 40 -4.86 -6.63 1.07
N TYR A 41 -4.27 -7.80 0.86
CA TYR A 41 -2.91 -7.94 0.36
C TYR A 41 -2.89 -8.16 -1.16
N GLU A 42 -1.80 -7.79 -1.80
CA GLU A 42 -1.51 -8.18 -3.17
C GLU A 42 -1.55 -9.72 -3.29
N GLY A 43 -2.31 -10.23 -4.25
CA GLY A 43 -2.62 -11.64 -4.45
C GLY A 43 -3.96 -12.09 -3.86
N ASP A 44 -4.56 -11.32 -2.94
CA ASP A 44 -5.83 -11.69 -2.31
C ASP A 44 -7.01 -11.67 -3.28
N ASN A 45 -7.98 -12.52 -3.00
CA ASN A 45 -9.27 -12.54 -3.68
C ASN A 45 -10.36 -12.00 -2.76
N LEU A 46 -11.14 -11.04 -3.24
CA LEU A 46 -12.21 -10.39 -2.50
C LEU A 46 -13.47 -10.21 -3.36
N GLU A 47 -14.59 -9.87 -2.72
CA GLU A 47 -15.84 -9.62 -3.42
C GLU A 47 -16.09 -8.11 -3.55
N MET A 48 -16.31 -7.64 -4.78
CA MET A 48 -16.93 -6.33 -5.02
C MET A 48 -18.44 -6.52 -5.19
N ILE A 49 -19.20 -5.87 -4.33
CA ILE A 49 -20.64 -6.03 -4.24
C ILE A 49 -21.31 -4.78 -4.80
N GLU A 50 -22.25 -4.98 -5.72
CA GLU A 50 -23.07 -3.93 -6.32
C GLU A 50 -24.53 -4.14 -5.97
N GLU A 51 -25.16 -3.13 -5.39
CA GLU A 51 -26.57 -3.14 -5.04
C GLU A 51 -27.28 -1.99 -5.76
N ILE A 52 -28.36 -2.34 -6.46
CA ILE A 52 -29.19 -1.38 -7.17
C ILE A 52 -30.67 -1.60 -6.89
N VAL A 53 -31.35 -0.51 -6.53
CA VAL A 53 -32.76 -0.51 -6.16
C VAL A 53 -33.53 0.43 -7.08
N ASN A 54 -34.55 -0.11 -7.74
CA ASN A 54 -35.50 0.67 -8.51
C ASN A 54 -36.77 0.95 -7.70
N ALA A 55 -36.87 2.11 -7.05
CA ALA A 55 -37.99 2.45 -6.17
C ALA A 55 -39.21 3.08 -6.89
N LYS A 56 -39.41 2.77 -8.17
CA LYS A 56 -40.53 3.29 -8.97
C LYS A 56 -41.22 2.21 -9.79
N LEU A 57 -42.40 2.58 -10.29
CA LEU A 57 -43.22 1.72 -11.16
C LEU A 57 -42.63 1.55 -12.57
N LEU A 58 -41.91 2.54 -13.08
CA LEU A 58 -41.28 2.47 -14.41
C LEU A 58 -40.13 1.44 -14.42
N PRO A 59 -40.24 0.35 -15.20
CA PRO A 59 -39.12 -0.57 -15.39
C PRO A 59 -38.03 0.07 -16.26
N LEU A 60 -36.79 -0.38 -16.10
CA LEU A 60 -35.66 0.02 -16.93
C LEU A 60 -35.23 -1.18 -17.78
N PRO A 61 -35.49 -1.14 -19.11
CA PRO A 61 -35.14 -2.22 -20.02
C PRO A 61 -33.62 -2.40 -20.14
N TRP A 62 -32.88 -1.33 -19.92
CA TRP A 62 -31.45 -1.35 -19.77
C TRP A 62 -31.01 -0.18 -18.90
N LEU A 63 -30.04 -0.45 -18.05
CA LEU A 63 -29.33 0.55 -17.27
C LEU A 63 -27.85 0.17 -17.33
N ARG A 64 -27.06 1.08 -17.89
CA ARG A 64 -25.62 0.96 -18.02
C ARG A 64 -24.97 1.78 -16.92
N LEU A 65 -24.14 1.14 -16.12
CA LEU A 65 -23.26 1.78 -15.16
C LEU A 65 -21.86 1.76 -15.71
N GLU A 66 -21.21 2.91 -15.74
CA GLU A 66 -19.83 3.06 -16.18
C GLU A 66 -19.01 3.69 -15.06
N SER A 67 -17.90 3.05 -14.74
CA SER A 67 -16.96 3.49 -13.71
C SER A 67 -15.54 3.23 -14.18
N SER A 68 -14.63 4.17 -13.93
CA SER A 68 -13.20 4.01 -14.18
C SER A 68 -12.51 3.60 -12.89
N ILE A 69 -11.79 2.50 -12.90
CA ILE A 69 -11.01 2.00 -11.75
C ILE A 69 -9.55 1.90 -12.20
N ALA A 70 -8.59 2.20 -11.31
CA ALA A 70 -7.17 2.00 -11.62
C ALA A 70 -6.88 0.54 -12.00
N ARG A 71 -5.91 0.35 -12.89
CA ARG A 71 -5.42 -1.00 -13.25
C ARG A 71 -4.70 -1.63 -12.06
N GLY A 72 -4.89 -2.93 -11.86
CA GLY A 72 -4.29 -3.69 -10.74
C GLY A 72 -5.32 -4.46 -9.90
N LEU A 73 -6.61 -4.31 -10.21
CA LEU A 73 -7.67 -5.23 -9.80
C LEU A 73 -8.09 -6.07 -11.00
N ALA A 74 -7.91 -7.39 -10.96
CA ALA A 74 -8.46 -8.29 -11.96
C ALA A 74 -9.88 -8.70 -11.57
N PHE A 75 -10.83 -8.47 -12.47
CA PHE A 75 -12.21 -8.91 -12.29
C PHE A 75 -12.41 -10.24 -13.01
N GLY A 76 -13.04 -11.22 -12.35
CA GLY A 76 -13.38 -12.48 -12.96
C GLY A 76 -14.28 -12.29 -14.21
N SER A 77 -14.14 -13.16 -15.21
CA SER A 77 -14.97 -13.12 -16.41
C SER A 77 -16.45 -13.36 -16.04
N GLN A 78 -17.30 -12.35 -16.21
CA GLN A 78 -18.76 -12.50 -16.13
C GLN A 78 -19.41 -11.97 -17.41
N ASP A 79 -20.46 -12.66 -17.87
CA ASP A 79 -21.17 -12.43 -19.15
C ASP A 79 -21.79 -11.02 -19.33
N ASN A 80 -21.75 -10.15 -18.31
CA ASN A 80 -22.31 -8.80 -18.34
C ASN A 80 -21.32 -7.72 -17.91
N LEU A 81 -20.01 -8.04 -17.92
CA LEU A 81 -18.92 -7.11 -17.63
C LEU A 81 -18.21 -6.76 -18.94
N GLY A 82 -18.22 -5.47 -19.29
CA GLY A 82 -17.36 -4.93 -20.33
C GLY A 82 -16.14 -4.29 -19.69
N ILE A 83 -14.98 -4.93 -19.80
CA ILE A 83 -13.70 -4.37 -19.36
C ILE A 83 -12.97 -3.85 -20.59
N SER A 84 -12.78 -2.53 -20.68
CA SER A 84 -11.88 -1.93 -21.65
C SER A 84 -10.63 -1.51 -20.91
N THR A 85 -9.56 -2.28 -21.08
CA THR A 85 -8.27 -2.04 -20.44
C THR A 85 -7.55 -0.90 -21.17
N GLY A 86 -7.43 0.26 -20.53
CA GLY A 86 -6.46 1.29 -20.91
C GLY A 86 -5.11 1.03 -20.25
N GLU A 87 -4.12 1.89 -20.52
CA GLU A 87 -2.76 1.73 -19.95
C GLU A 87 -2.76 1.91 -18.42
N ILE A 88 -3.56 2.85 -17.90
CA ILE A 88 -3.58 3.25 -16.47
C ILE A 88 -4.93 2.92 -15.79
N TYR A 89 -6.03 3.04 -16.52
CA TYR A 89 -7.38 2.82 -16.01
C TYR A 89 -8.10 1.73 -16.79
N GLN A 90 -8.96 1.00 -16.11
CA GLN A 90 -9.90 0.06 -16.70
C GLN A 90 -11.34 0.57 -16.54
N ASN A 91 -12.07 0.58 -17.66
CA ASN A 91 -13.48 0.92 -17.64
C ASN A 91 -14.27 -0.32 -17.24
N HIS A 92 -14.99 -0.23 -16.13
CA HIS A 92 -15.89 -1.26 -15.65
C HIS A 92 -17.33 -0.90 -16.02
N ILE A 93 -17.90 -1.67 -16.95
CA ILE A 93 -19.27 -1.48 -17.45
C ILE A 93 -20.17 -2.58 -16.90
N SER A 94 -21.24 -2.18 -16.20
CA SER A 94 -22.24 -3.11 -15.66
C SER A 94 -23.61 -2.84 -16.28
N LEU A 95 -24.21 -3.86 -16.90
CA LEU A 95 -25.52 -3.77 -17.53
C LEU A 95 -26.61 -4.42 -16.67
N PHE A 96 -27.67 -3.67 -16.36
CA PHE A 96 -28.79 -4.12 -15.55
C PHE A 96 -30.11 -4.04 -16.31
N PHE A 97 -30.96 -5.05 -16.12
CA PHE A 97 -32.39 -5.00 -16.42
C PHE A 97 -33.15 -4.90 -15.10
N LEU A 98 -33.82 -3.77 -14.85
CA LEU A 98 -34.47 -3.48 -13.57
C LEU A 98 -35.98 -3.40 -13.75
N LYS A 99 -36.68 -4.42 -13.27
CA LYS A 99 -38.15 -4.36 -13.16
C LYS A 99 -38.57 -3.29 -12.13
N SER A 100 -39.86 -2.95 -12.15
CA SER A 100 -40.49 -2.09 -11.15
C SER A 100 -40.25 -2.62 -9.74
N TYR A 101 -39.91 -1.75 -8.79
CA TYR A 101 -39.72 -2.10 -7.36
C TYR A 101 -38.73 -3.24 -7.10
N ARG A 102 -37.75 -3.44 -8.00
CA ARG A 102 -36.76 -4.52 -7.90
C ARG A 102 -35.50 -4.04 -7.19
N HIS A 103 -34.98 -4.89 -6.32
CA HIS A 103 -33.62 -4.83 -5.79
C HIS A 103 -32.77 -5.94 -6.44
N ILE A 104 -31.61 -5.58 -6.97
CA ILE A 104 -30.63 -6.52 -7.51
C ILE A 104 -29.32 -6.32 -6.74
N LYS A 105 -28.77 -7.42 -6.23
CA LYS A 105 -27.45 -7.50 -5.62
C LYS A 105 -26.57 -8.41 -6.49
N ARG A 106 -25.43 -7.90 -6.96
CA ARG A 106 -24.43 -8.67 -7.73
C ARG A 106 -23.12 -8.71 -6.95
N ARG A 107 -22.40 -9.81 -7.10
CA ARG A 107 -21.09 -10.02 -6.50
C ARG A 107 -20.10 -10.32 -7.61
N HIS A 108 -19.00 -9.59 -7.61
CA HIS A 108 -17.91 -9.73 -8.55
C HIS A 108 -16.70 -10.24 -7.77
N GLN A 109 -16.09 -11.32 -8.24
CA GLN A 109 -14.81 -11.77 -7.70
C GLN A 109 -13.72 -10.87 -8.25
N VAL A 110 -12.89 -10.34 -7.36
CA VAL A 110 -11.81 -9.42 -7.67
C VAL A 110 -10.53 -9.97 -7.08
N THR A 111 -9.48 -10.07 -7.90
CA THR A 111 -8.13 -10.41 -7.47
C THR A 111 -7.29 -9.14 -7.43
N CYS A 112 -6.63 -8.90 -6.30
CA CYS A 112 -5.72 -7.77 -6.12
C CYS A 112 -4.37 -8.10 -6.78
N GLU A 113 -4.18 -7.77 -8.06
CA GLU A 113 -2.93 -8.11 -8.77
C GLU A 113 -1.74 -7.24 -8.37
N ARG A 114 -2.00 -6.00 -7.95
CA ARG A 114 -0.96 -5.04 -7.58
C ARG A 114 -1.33 -4.30 -6.32
N ARG A 115 -0.33 -3.97 -5.49
CA ARG A 115 -0.50 -3.05 -4.37
C ARG A 115 -0.93 -1.67 -4.87
N GLY A 116 -1.59 -0.91 -4.01
CA GLY A 116 -2.09 0.41 -4.38
C GLY A 116 -3.31 0.84 -3.60
N ILE A 117 -3.69 2.10 -3.83
CA ILE A 117 -4.96 2.64 -3.37
C ILE A 117 -5.94 2.72 -4.56
N TYR A 118 -7.04 1.98 -4.46
CA TYR A 118 -8.06 1.91 -5.51
C TYR A 118 -9.26 2.75 -5.10
N ARG A 119 -9.36 3.95 -5.65
CA ARG A 119 -10.47 4.88 -5.42
C ARG A 119 -11.46 4.85 -6.57
N LEU A 120 -12.74 4.89 -6.23
CA LEU A 120 -13.83 5.09 -7.18
C LEU A 120 -14.79 6.16 -6.65
N GLU A 121 -14.69 7.34 -7.23
CA GLU A 121 -15.40 8.56 -6.79
C GLU A 121 -16.78 8.75 -7.42
N SER A 122 -17.01 8.15 -8.58
CA SER A 122 -18.30 8.30 -9.25
C SER A 122 -18.60 7.18 -10.23
N VAL A 123 -19.89 7.03 -10.51
CA VAL A 123 -20.40 6.12 -11.53
C VAL A 123 -21.36 6.89 -12.44
N THR A 124 -21.19 6.73 -13.74
CA THR A 124 -22.11 7.31 -14.71
C THR A 124 -23.22 6.30 -14.99
N MET A 125 -24.44 6.66 -14.62
CA MET A 125 -25.64 5.87 -14.91
C MET A 125 -26.26 6.35 -16.21
N THR A 126 -26.42 5.46 -17.18
CA THR A 126 -27.08 5.75 -18.46
C THR A 126 -28.24 4.79 -18.68
N THR A 127 -29.42 5.34 -18.99
CA THR A 127 -30.62 4.57 -19.32
C THR A 127 -31.33 5.23 -20.51
N GLY A 128 -32.33 4.58 -21.06
CA GLY A 128 -33.11 5.11 -22.16
C GLY A 128 -34.40 4.32 -22.34
N ASP A 129 -35.18 4.72 -23.33
CA ASP A 129 -36.36 3.99 -23.73
C ASP A 129 -35.97 2.64 -24.38
N PRO A 130 -36.91 1.68 -24.46
CA PRO A 130 -36.66 0.36 -25.07
C PRO A 130 -36.21 0.42 -26.54
N PHE A 131 -36.54 1.48 -27.27
CA PHE A 131 -36.21 1.66 -28.68
C PHE A 131 -34.93 2.48 -28.90
N GLY A 132 -34.32 2.99 -27.82
CA GLY A 132 -33.07 3.75 -27.85
C GLY A 132 -33.17 5.12 -28.51
N LEU A 133 -34.39 5.68 -28.63
CA LEU A 133 -34.65 7.00 -29.22
C LEU A 133 -34.10 8.14 -28.35
N ILE A 134 -34.14 7.96 -27.03
CA ILE A 134 -33.65 8.92 -26.04
C ILE A 134 -32.71 8.20 -25.07
N ARG A 135 -31.62 8.87 -24.73
CA ARG A 135 -30.70 8.45 -23.67
C ARG A 135 -30.64 9.54 -22.62
N LYS A 136 -30.61 9.11 -21.37
CA LYS A 136 -30.38 9.97 -20.22
C LYS A 136 -29.23 9.43 -19.43
N ASN A 137 -28.26 10.29 -19.13
CA ASN A 137 -27.17 10.00 -18.23
C ASN A 137 -27.28 10.82 -16.95
N LYS A 138 -26.69 10.33 -15.88
CA LYS A 138 -26.49 11.04 -14.63
C LYS A 138 -25.27 10.47 -13.93
N THR A 139 -24.35 11.31 -13.54
CA THR A 139 -23.23 10.94 -12.67
C THR A 139 -23.73 10.85 -11.23
N TYR A 140 -23.45 9.74 -10.58
CA TYR A 140 -23.76 9.50 -9.18
C TYR A 140 -22.45 9.46 -8.40
N PRO A 141 -22.28 10.33 -7.38
CA PRO A 141 -21.09 10.31 -6.55
C PRO A 141 -21.06 9.03 -5.71
N LEU A 142 -19.86 8.47 -5.59
CA LEU A 142 -19.55 7.29 -4.80
C LEU A 142 -18.29 7.59 -3.97
N GLN A 143 -18.15 6.94 -2.82
CA GLN A 143 -16.92 6.99 -2.04
C GLN A 143 -16.53 5.55 -1.74
N LEU A 144 -15.84 4.94 -2.71
CA LEU A 144 -15.32 3.59 -2.59
C LEU A 144 -13.80 3.66 -2.60
N GLU A 145 -13.18 3.06 -1.60
CA GLU A 145 -11.74 2.98 -1.44
C GLU A 145 -11.37 1.57 -0.99
N LEU A 146 -10.33 1.02 -1.61
CA LEU A 146 -9.70 -0.24 -1.23
C LEU A 146 -8.20 -0.01 -1.15
N LEU A 147 -7.63 -0.37 -0.01
CA LEU A 147 -6.19 -0.33 0.23
C LEU A 147 -5.63 -1.73 0.02
N VAL A 148 -4.68 -1.88 -0.90
CA VAL A 148 -4.00 -3.14 -1.17
C VAL A 148 -2.55 -3.01 -0.73
N TYR A 149 -2.19 -3.73 0.33
CA TYR A 149 -0.83 -3.83 0.84
C TYR A 149 0.07 -4.64 -0.10
N PRO A 150 1.39 -4.37 -0.13
CA PRO A 150 2.34 -5.26 -0.79
C PRO A 150 2.25 -6.68 -0.24
N ASN A 151 2.48 -7.66 -1.09
CA ASN A 151 2.53 -9.05 -0.63
C ASN A 151 3.73 -9.25 0.31
N LEU A 152 3.49 -9.91 1.43
CA LEU A 152 4.53 -10.32 2.37
C LEU A 152 5.16 -11.62 1.89
N LEU A 153 6.48 -11.64 1.80
CA LEU A 153 7.23 -12.82 1.37
C LEU A 153 7.56 -13.68 2.59
N ASN A 154 7.88 -14.95 2.36
CA ASN A 154 8.53 -15.70 3.44
C ASN A 154 9.93 -15.14 3.63
N LEU A 155 10.45 -15.23 4.85
CA LEU A 155 11.82 -14.82 5.10
C LEU A 155 12.74 -15.56 4.14
N ASP A 156 12.64 -16.87 3.99
CA ASP A 156 13.52 -17.65 3.09
C ASP A 156 13.57 -17.18 1.60
N ASP A 157 12.63 -16.33 1.18
CA ASP A 157 12.58 -15.75 -0.17
C ASP A 157 13.38 -14.44 -0.31
N LEU A 158 13.95 -13.86 0.77
CA LEU A 158 14.77 -12.65 0.65
C LEU A 158 16.21 -13.00 0.17
N PRO A 159 16.93 -12.03 -0.43
CA PRO A 159 18.32 -12.24 -0.81
C PRO A 159 19.25 -12.43 0.40
N LEU A 160 20.11 -13.46 0.37
CA LEU A 160 21.24 -13.56 1.30
C LEU A 160 22.22 -12.38 1.08
N PRO A 161 22.83 -11.82 2.15
CA PRO A 161 22.92 -12.33 3.52
C PRO A 161 21.85 -11.79 4.49
N ILE A 162 20.78 -11.15 4.01
CA ILE A 162 19.85 -10.38 4.87
C ILE A 162 19.26 -11.22 6.02
N HIS A 163 19.03 -12.52 5.80
CA HIS A 163 18.57 -13.44 6.83
C HIS A 163 19.44 -13.48 8.07
N SER A 164 20.75 -13.58 7.86
CA SER A 164 21.69 -13.71 8.97
C SER A 164 21.72 -12.40 9.75
N TRP A 165 21.75 -11.28 9.04
CA TRP A 165 21.77 -9.96 9.65
C TRP A 165 20.48 -9.64 10.43
N LEU A 166 19.30 -9.92 9.85
CA LEU A 166 18.02 -9.77 10.55
C LEU A 166 17.93 -10.67 11.80
N GLY A 167 18.52 -11.87 11.75
CA GLY A 167 18.63 -12.75 12.92
C GLY A 167 19.53 -12.20 14.03
N GLU A 168 20.55 -11.40 13.68
CA GLU A 168 21.47 -10.79 14.63
C GLU A 168 20.93 -9.51 15.29
N LEU A 169 20.01 -8.77 14.65
CA LEU A 169 19.47 -7.52 15.18
C LEU A 169 18.84 -7.68 16.59
N PRO A 170 17.93 -8.65 16.85
CA PRO A 170 17.40 -8.87 18.19
C PRO A 170 18.47 -9.29 19.19
N VAL A 171 19.54 -9.97 18.74
CA VAL A 171 20.63 -10.43 19.61
C VAL A 171 21.53 -9.27 20.03
N LYS A 172 21.88 -8.37 19.10
CA LYS A 172 22.67 -7.15 19.40
C LYS A 172 22.00 -6.28 20.45
N ARG A 173 20.67 -6.13 20.39
CA ARG A 173 19.86 -5.44 21.40
C ARG A 173 20.12 -5.95 22.83
N TRP A 174 20.37 -7.26 22.98
CA TRP A 174 20.55 -7.92 24.27
C TRP A 174 22.01 -7.97 24.74
N ILE A 175 22.95 -7.44 23.96
CA ILE A 175 24.39 -7.44 24.30
C ILE A 175 24.81 -6.08 24.89
N VAL A 176 24.22 -4.98 24.44
CA VAL A 176 24.59 -3.62 24.87
C VAL A 176 23.85 -3.25 26.16
N GLN A 177 24.58 -3.23 27.28
CA GLN A 177 24.04 -2.89 28.61
C GLN A 177 23.95 -1.37 28.80
N ASP A 178 22.83 -0.90 29.34
CA ASP A 178 22.66 0.52 29.68
C ASP A 178 23.39 0.83 31.01
N PRO A 179 24.36 1.77 31.03
CA PRO A 179 25.07 2.15 32.25
C PRO A 179 24.18 2.76 33.34
N PHE A 180 22.99 3.26 33.01
CA PHE A 180 22.09 3.96 33.91
C PHE A 180 20.94 3.07 34.38
N LEU A 181 20.42 2.18 33.54
CA LEU A 181 19.32 1.29 33.90
C LEU A 181 19.81 0.08 34.71
N THR A 182 19.34 -0.06 35.96
CA THR A 182 19.76 -1.15 36.86
C THR A 182 18.58 -2.09 37.11
N ALA A 183 18.58 -3.25 36.43
CA ALA A 183 17.57 -4.31 36.57
C ALA A 183 17.57 -4.99 37.95
N GLY A 184 18.71 -4.96 38.66
CA GLY A 184 18.80 -5.60 39.96
C GLY A 184 20.23 -5.71 40.47
N ILE A 185 20.45 -6.66 41.37
CA ILE A 185 21.74 -6.92 42.01
C ILE A 185 22.05 -8.41 41.85
N ARG A 186 23.28 -8.74 41.49
CA ARG A 186 23.76 -10.13 41.40
C ARG A 186 25.14 -10.26 42.03
N GLU A 187 25.53 -11.49 42.31
CA GLU A 187 26.87 -11.80 42.81
C GLU A 187 27.95 -11.49 41.74
N TYR A 188 29.09 -10.97 42.21
CA TYR A 188 30.24 -10.63 41.38
C TYR A 188 30.85 -11.88 40.75
N SER A 189 31.10 -11.84 39.45
CA SER A 189 31.84 -12.89 38.73
C SER A 189 33.19 -12.37 38.26
N SER A 190 34.16 -13.28 38.12
CA SER A 190 35.50 -12.99 37.61
C SER A 190 35.43 -12.54 36.15
N GLY A 191 35.33 -11.23 35.94
CA GLY A 191 35.10 -10.61 34.63
C GLY A 191 34.27 -9.32 34.71
N ASP A 192 33.58 -9.09 35.83
CA ASP A 192 32.80 -7.88 36.03
C ASP A 192 33.70 -6.67 36.33
N SER A 193 33.39 -5.53 35.70
CA SER A 193 34.08 -4.27 35.94
C SER A 193 33.90 -3.81 37.39
N MET A 194 35.00 -3.39 38.03
CA MET A 194 34.98 -2.86 39.40
C MET A 194 34.04 -1.64 39.55
N GLY A 195 33.80 -0.89 38.48
CA GLY A 195 32.87 0.26 38.48
C GLY A 195 31.41 -0.12 38.72
N LEU A 196 31.04 -1.40 38.57
CA LEU A 196 29.68 -1.92 38.75
C LEU A 196 29.43 -2.46 40.16
N ILE A 197 30.42 -2.44 41.07
CA ILE A 197 30.28 -2.96 42.43
C ILE A 197 29.31 -2.11 43.25
N ASN A 198 28.27 -2.75 43.78
CA ASN A 198 27.38 -2.13 44.75
C ASN A 198 27.92 -2.37 46.16
N TRP A 199 28.68 -1.39 46.67
CA TRP A 199 29.27 -1.45 48.00
C TRP A 199 28.25 -1.57 49.12
N LYS A 200 27.06 -0.97 48.97
CA LYS A 200 26.00 -1.02 49.99
C LYS A 200 25.38 -2.42 50.09
N ALA A 201 25.14 -3.07 48.95
CA ALA A 201 24.64 -4.45 48.91
C ALA A 201 25.70 -5.45 49.37
N THR A 202 26.96 -5.21 49.01
CA THR A 202 28.13 -5.99 49.43
C THR A 202 28.28 -5.96 50.95
N ALA A 203 28.21 -4.78 51.57
CA ALA A 203 28.28 -4.62 53.02
C ALA A 203 27.15 -5.33 53.78
N ARG A 204 25.96 -5.47 53.18
CA ARG A 204 24.79 -6.12 53.80
C ARG A 204 24.81 -7.64 53.67
N THR A 205 25.31 -8.17 52.56
CA THR A 205 25.29 -9.61 52.26
C THR A 205 26.59 -10.32 52.63
N GLY A 206 27.69 -9.58 52.84
CA GLY A 206 29.01 -10.15 53.14
C GLY A 206 29.73 -10.74 51.93
N THR A 207 29.09 -10.75 50.77
CA THR A 207 29.61 -11.22 49.47
C THR A 207 29.69 -10.07 48.49
N MET A 208 30.65 -10.06 47.56
CA MET A 208 30.77 -8.98 46.57
C MET A 208 29.59 -9.01 45.60
N GLN A 209 28.84 -7.91 45.54
CA GLN A 209 27.63 -7.77 44.73
C GLN A 209 27.83 -6.66 43.69
N VAL A 210 27.32 -6.87 42.48
CA VAL A 210 27.35 -5.90 41.38
C VAL A 210 25.93 -5.50 40.97
N HIS A 211 25.79 -4.26 40.49
CA HIS A 211 24.59 -3.83 39.80
C HIS A 211 24.43 -4.66 38.51
N LYS A 212 23.34 -5.42 38.41
CA LYS A 212 22.90 -5.99 37.15
C LYS A 212 22.30 -4.86 36.32
N LYS A 213 23.02 -4.42 35.31
CA LYS A 213 22.51 -3.47 34.32
C LYS A 213 21.46 -4.14 33.45
N ASP A 214 20.43 -3.39 33.12
CA ASP A 214 19.41 -3.82 32.16
C ASP A 214 19.84 -3.43 30.74
N TYR A 215 19.19 -3.99 29.74
CA TYR A 215 19.47 -3.70 28.33
C TYR A 215 18.46 -2.65 27.83
N THR A 216 18.94 -1.47 27.44
CA THR A 216 18.10 -0.39 26.88
C THR A 216 18.61 0.07 25.51
N ALA A 217 19.46 -0.70 24.82
CA ALA A 217 19.78 -0.35 23.44
C ALA A 217 18.48 -0.47 22.62
N ASP A 218 17.86 0.66 22.30
CA ASP A 218 16.80 0.71 21.32
C ASP A 218 17.48 0.53 19.95
N SER A 219 17.62 -0.73 19.55
CA SER A 219 18.00 -1.06 18.18
C SER A 219 16.93 -0.45 17.28
N ARG A 220 17.34 0.58 16.54
CA ARG A 220 16.49 1.26 15.57
C ARG A 220 16.93 0.85 14.17
N LEU A 221 15.99 0.36 13.39
CA LEU A 221 16.18 0.01 11.98
C LEU A 221 15.53 1.09 11.12
N VAL A 222 16.26 1.67 10.17
CA VAL A 222 15.68 2.54 9.15
C VAL A 222 15.79 1.85 7.80
N ILE A 223 14.64 1.54 7.21
CA ILE A 223 14.57 0.92 5.88
C ILE A 223 14.57 2.02 4.84
N CYS A 224 15.63 2.09 4.03
CA CYS A 224 15.78 3.04 2.94
C CYS A 224 15.47 2.35 1.60
N LEU A 225 14.29 2.59 1.03
CA LEU A 225 13.92 2.07 -0.27
C LEU A 225 14.28 3.08 -1.38
N ASN A 226 15.25 2.72 -2.21
CA ASN A 226 15.61 3.49 -3.39
C ASN A 226 14.75 3.07 -4.60
N ILE A 227 13.95 3.98 -5.14
CA ILE A 227 13.16 3.76 -6.35
C ILE A 227 13.95 3.98 -7.65
N GLU A 228 15.21 4.41 -7.54
CA GLU A 228 16.08 4.60 -8.72
C GLU A 228 16.57 3.25 -9.24
N ASP A 229 16.37 3.02 -10.54
CA ASP A 229 16.89 1.85 -11.26
C ASP A 229 18.37 2.01 -11.65
N SER A 230 18.84 3.25 -11.77
CA SER A 230 20.17 3.61 -12.24
C SER A 230 20.55 5.03 -11.82
N ASP A 231 21.85 5.32 -11.73
CA ASP A 231 22.36 6.68 -11.44
C ASP A 231 21.89 7.73 -12.46
N SER A 232 21.61 7.29 -13.69
CA SER A 232 21.12 8.15 -14.77
C SER A 232 19.61 8.33 -14.78
N MET A 233 18.86 7.65 -13.90
CA MET A 233 17.42 7.83 -13.81
C MET A 233 17.12 9.30 -13.56
N TRP A 234 16.15 9.86 -14.30
CA TRP A 234 15.68 11.21 -14.03
C TRP A 234 14.37 11.26 -13.25
N ARG A 235 13.37 10.45 -13.60
CA ARG A 235 12.05 10.59 -12.99
C ARG A 235 11.22 9.30 -12.94
N ALA A 236 10.98 8.69 -14.10
CA ALA A 236 10.14 7.51 -14.20
C ALA A 236 11.00 6.25 -14.13
N VAL A 237 10.51 5.26 -13.40
CA VAL A 237 11.12 3.93 -13.28
C VAL A 237 11.02 3.18 -14.61
N THR A 238 12.15 2.67 -15.09
CA THR A 238 12.20 1.84 -16.31
C THR A 238 11.79 0.41 -15.98
N ASP A 239 12.32 -0.14 -14.88
CA ASP A 239 12.01 -1.49 -14.39
C ASP A 239 11.10 -1.43 -13.15
N VAL A 240 9.80 -1.27 -13.42
CA VAL A 240 8.77 -1.14 -12.37
C VAL A 240 8.70 -2.38 -11.49
N GLU A 241 8.74 -3.58 -12.08
CA GLU A 241 8.59 -4.84 -11.33
C GLU A 241 9.75 -5.08 -10.36
N ARG A 242 10.96 -4.63 -10.72
CA ARG A 242 12.12 -4.69 -9.80
C ARG A 242 11.90 -3.81 -8.57
N ILE A 243 11.42 -2.57 -8.75
CA ILE A 243 11.11 -1.71 -7.59
C ILE A 243 9.94 -2.24 -6.77
N GLU A 244 8.90 -2.81 -7.41
CA GLU A 244 7.81 -3.50 -6.70
C GLU A 244 8.33 -4.65 -5.84
N GLN A 245 9.31 -5.42 -6.33
CA GLN A 245 9.98 -6.44 -5.53
C GLN A 245 10.72 -5.84 -4.32
N GLY A 246 11.40 -4.71 -4.51
CA GLY A 246 12.00 -3.95 -3.40
C GLY A 246 11.00 -3.50 -2.34
N ILE A 247 9.78 -3.14 -2.74
CA ILE A 247 8.69 -2.79 -1.82
C ILE A 247 8.23 -4.01 -1.03
N ARG A 248 8.11 -5.19 -1.67
CA ARG A 248 7.81 -6.45 -0.98
C ARG A 248 8.89 -6.82 0.04
N TYR A 249 10.18 -6.61 -0.30
CA TYR A 249 11.28 -6.78 0.65
C TYR A 249 11.16 -5.82 1.83
N ALA A 250 10.94 -4.53 1.58
CA ALA A 250 10.76 -3.53 2.63
C ALA A 250 9.62 -3.90 3.59
N ALA A 251 8.46 -4.31 3.06
CA ALA A 251 7.31 -4.74 3.85
C ALA A 251 7.61 -5.96 4.72
N THR A 252 8.27 -6.97 4.15
CA THR A 252 8.62 -8.22 4.84
C THR A 252 9.63 -7.97 5.96
N ILE A 253 10.64 -7.13 5.70
CA ILE A 253 11.66 -6.76 6.68
C ILE A 253 11.06 -5.91 7.81
N ALA A 254 10.20 -4.95 7.47
CA ALA A 254 9.48 -4.15 8.45
C ALA A 254 8.61 -5.01 9.37
N GLU A 255 7.83 -5.95 8.80
CA GLU A 255 7.04 -6.90 9.59
C GLU A 255 7.94 -7.67 10.56
N TYR A 256 9.05 -8.22 10.09
CA TYR A 256 9.97 -8.97 10.93
C TYR A 256 10.53 -8.09 12.06
N ALA A 257 11.04 -6.90 11.75
CA ALA A 257 11.65 -6.01 12.73
C ALA A 257 10.64 -5.58 13.81
N MET A 258 9.45 -5.13 13.39
CA MET A 258 8.40 -4.68 14.30
C MET A 258 7.85 -5.81 15.17
N ARG A 259 7.70 -7.04 14.63
CA ARG A 259 7.32 -8.22 15.42
C ARG A 259 8.34 -8.58 16.51
N HIS A 260 9.61 -8.25 16.31
CA HIS A 260 10.68 -8.45 17.30
C HIS A 260 10.89 -7.22 18.21
N GLY A 261 10.01 -6.21 18.12
CA GLY A 261 10.04 -5.01 18.95
C GLY A 261 11.21 -4.08 18.64
N ILE A 262 11.71 -4.10 17.41
CA ILE A 262 12.73 -3.18 16.89
C ILE A 262 12.00 -1.92 16.38
N GLU A 263 12.42 -0.74 16.84
CA GLU A 263 11.89 0.51 16.33
C GLU A 263 12.22 0.63 14.84
N THR A 264 11.20 0.79 13.99
CA THR A 264 11.38 0.76 12.54
C THR A 264 10.97 2.09 11.92
N GLY A 265 11.90 2.74 11.26
CA GLY A 265 11.66 3.90 10.38
C GLY A 265 11.69 3.50 8.90
N PHE A 266 11.16 4.37 8.05
CA PHE A 266 11.13 4.16 6.61
C PHE A 266 11.49 5.45 5.87
N ILE A 267 12.36 5.34 4.88
CA ILE A 267 12.79 6.44 4.01
C ILE A 267 12.68 5.99 2.56
N CYS A 268 12.07 6.82 1.72
CA CYS A 268 11.99 6.57 0.28
C CYS A 268 12.03 7.88 -0.51
N ASN A 269 12.76 7.84 -1.63
CA ASN A 269 12.85 8.91 -2.62
C ASN A 269 11.66 8.97 -3.59
N GLY A 270 10.60 8.20 -3.33
CA GLY A 270 9.31 8.30 -4.01
C GLY A 270 8.40 9.35 -3.39
N ARG A 271 7.13 9.38 -3.85
CA ARG A 271 6.08 10.23 -3.27
C ARG A 271 4.84 9.40 -2.93
N LEU A 272 3.95 9.97 -2.11
CA LEU A 272 2.65 9.35 -1.82
C LEU A 272 1.56 9.84 -2.79
N ASP A 273 0.54 8.99 -3.01
CA ASP A 273 -0.70 9.35 -3.69
C ASP A 273 -1.68 10.07 -2.74
N ASN A 274 -1.34 11.32 -2.43
CA ASN A 274 -2.11 12.21 -1.54
C ASN A 274 -2.50 13.54 -2.21
N GLY A 275 -2.28 13.69 -3.51
CA GLY A 275 -2.67 14.90 -4.27
C GLY A 275 -2.00 16.21 -3.81
N GLY A 276 -0.92 16.12 -3.04
CA GLY A 276 -0.24 17.23 -2.36
C GLY A 276 1.17 17.56 -2.89
N GLU A 277 2.02 18.06 -1.99
CA GLU A 277 3.42 18.41 -2.24
C GLU A 277 4.26 17.18 -2.60
N ARG A 278 5.29 17.38 -3.42
CA ARG A 278 6.15 16.32 -3.97
C ARG A 278 7.33 16.06 -3.04
N ASP A 279 7.01 15.72 -1.81
CA ASP A 279 8.03 15.47 -0.80
C ASP A 279 8.42 14.00 -0.80
N PRO A 280 9.69 13.70 -0.46
CA PRO A 280 10.10 12.34 -0.16
C PRO A 280 9.29 11.78 1.00
N VAL A 281 9.26 10.46 1.08
CA VAL A 281 8.63 9.79 2.21
C VAL A 281 9.68 9.57 3.29
N GLU A 282 9.52 10.26 4.41
CA GLU A 282 10.37 10.11 5.59
C GLU A 282 9.49 9.86 6.81
N ALA A 283 9.67 8.69 7.41
CA ALA A 283 8.97 8.21 8.58
C ALA A 283 10.01 7.80 9.60
N GLU A 284 10.30 8.69 10.57
CA GLU A 284 11.32 8.45 11.58
C GLU A 284 11.07 7.16 12.36
N SER A 285 9.83 6.94 12.77
CA SER A 285 9.40 5.77 13.56
C SER A 285 7.94 5.47 13.26
N MET A 286 7.64 4.22 12.98
CA MET A 286 6.28 3.73 12.78
C MET A 286 5.84 2.95 14.01
N ALA A 287 4.67 3.29 14.55
CA ALA A 287 4.15 2.66 15.76
C ALA A 287 3.52 1.28 15.44
N GLU A 288 2.80 1.19 14.33
CA GLU A 288 2.07 -0.01 13.91
C GLU A 288 2.52 -0.44 12.50
N LEU A 289 2.54 -1.75 12.25
CA LEU A 289 2.94 -2.30 10.94
C LEU A 289 1.99 -1.84 9.84
N GLU A 290 0.71 -1.73 10.19
CA GLU A 290 -0.37 -1.26 9.34
C GLU A 290 -0.11 0.14 8.77
N ASP A 291 0.51 1.04 9.55
CA ASP A 291 0.87 2.40 9.11
C ASP A 291 1.93 2.35 8.01
N LEU A 292 2.95 1.50 8.19
CA LEU A 292 4.01 1.31 7.20
C LEU A 292 3.48 0.62 5.94
N LEU A 293 2.63 -0.40 6.07
CA LEU A 293 2.00 -1.07 4.93
C LEU A 293 1.06 -0.13 4.16
N GLU A 294 0.34 0.76 4.85
CA GLU A 294 -0.49 1.79 4.23
C GLU A 294 0.36 2.81 3.47
N LEU A 295 1.49 3.22 4.04
CA LEU A 295 2.47 4.08 3.38
C LEU A 295 3.03 3.40 2.12
N LEU A 296 3.45 2.14 2.19
CA LEU A 296 3.94 1.38 1.04
C LEU A 296 2.85 1.15 -0.02
N ALA A 297 1.60 0.95 0.38
CA ALA A 297 0.48 0.85 -0.56
C ALA A 297 0.21 2.16 -1.30
N LYS A 298 0.41 3.32 -0.65
CA LYS A 298 0.23 4.65 -1.24
C LYS A 298 1.46 5.16 -2.00
N LEU A 299 2.58 4.42 -1.98
CA LEU A 299 3.81 4.84 -2.63
C LEU A 299 3.69 4.80 -4.15
N GLU A 300 3.97 5.94 -4.78
CA GLU A 300 4.10 6.10 -6.23
C GLU A 300 5.56 6.06 -6.67
N LEU A 301 5.82 5.38 -7.78
CA LEU A 301 7.15 5.24 -8.38
C LEU A 301 7.53 6.47 -9.22
N ASP A 302 7.51 7.64 -8.59
CA ASP A 302 7.88 8.93 -9.17
C ASP A 302 8.93 9.60 -8.28
N ARG A 303 10.16 9.70 -8.80
CA ARG A 303 11.29 10.23 -8.01
C ARG A 303 11.11 11.70 -7.67
N THR A 304 11.23 12.01 -6.38
CA THR A 304 11.20 13.38 -5.84
C THR A 304 12.59 13.98 -5.78
N LEU A 305 13.54 13.28 -5.14
CA LEU A 305 14.97 13.64 -5.10
C LEU A 305 15.88 12.41 -5.18
N PRO A 306 17.20 12.57 -5.44
CA PRO A 306 18.12 11.45 -5.39
C PRO A 306 18.23 10.83 -4.00
N MET A 307 18.26 9.50 -3.89
CA MET A 307 18.44 8.81 -2.61
C MET A 307 19.74 9.21 -1.91
N SER A 308 20.81 9.46 -2.67
CA SER A 308 22.09 9.98 -2.14
C SER A 308 21.90 11.26 -1.33
N ARG A 309 21.01 12.16 -1.78
CA ARG A 309 20.72 13.41 -1.06
C ARG A 309 19.89 13.16 0.19
N LEU A 310 18.92 12.23 0.16
CA LEU A 310 18.17 11.85 1.36
C LEU A 310 19.09 11.29 2.45
N LEU A 311 19.96 10.35 2.10
CA LEU A 311 20.92 9.79 3.06
C LEU A 311 21.88 10.86 3.60
N ALA A 312 22.34 11.79 2.76
CA ALA A 312 23.15 12.91 3.20
C ALA A 312 22.39 13.83 4.18
N MET A 313 21.09 14.08 3.97
CA MET A 313 20.27 14.85 4.92
C MET A 313 20.11 14.13 6.26
N GLN A 314 20.01 12.80 6.27
CA GLN A 314 20.00 12.00 7.50
C GLN A 314 21.37 12.00 8.21
N ALA A 315 22.48 12.05 7.46
CA ALA A 315 23.80 12.24 8.04
C ALA A 315 23.95 13.64 8.66
N GLU A 316 23.40 14.68 8.00
CA GLU A 316 23.40 16.07 8.47
C GLU A 316 22.57 16.27 9.76
N SER A 317 21.52 15.47 9.97
CA SER A 317 20.69 15.52 11.19
C SER A 317 21.42 14.96 12.43
N GLY A 318 22.52 14.24 12.23
CA GLY A 318 23.38 13.74 13.31
C GLY A 318 22.82 12.52 14.05
N ILE A 319 21.97 11.73 13.40
CA ILE A 319 21.49 10.45 13.94
C ILE A 319 22.68 9.50 14.14
N SER A 320 22.75 8.88 15.31
CA SER A 320 23.73 7.84 15.67
C SER A 320 23.03 6.59 16.19
N ASP A 321 23.76 5.48 16.29
CA ASP A 321 23.26 4.20 16.85
C ASP A 321 22.03 3.62 16.15
N THR A 322 21.86 3.95 14.85
CA THR A 322 20.78 3.43 14.01
C THR A 322 21.35 2.49 12.94
N ASP A 323 20.66 1.39 12.67
CA ASP A 323 20.98 0.47 11.58
C ASP A 323 20.17 0.86 10.33
N PHE A 324 20.85 1.34 9.29
CA PHE A 324 20.25 1.66 8.00
C PHE A 324 20.32 0.46 7.07
N LEU A 325 19.17 0.04 6.53
CA LEU A 325 19.10 -0.96 5.48
C LEU A 325 18.73 -0.31 4.15
N ILE A 326 19.68 -0.25 3.22
CA ILE A 326 19.48 0.35 1.90
C ILE A 326 19.06 -0.73 0.90
N ILE A 327 17.81 -0.66 0.45
CA ILE A 327 17.24 -1.52 -0.59
C ILE A 327 17.33 -0.77 -1.93
N SER A 328 18.12 -1.28 -2.88
CA SER A 328 18.41 -0.55 -4.12
C SER A 328 18.66 -1.48 -5.31
N CYS A 329 18.39 -0.99 -6.53
CA CYS A 329 18.74 -1.67 -7.79
C CYS A 329 20.20 -1.45 -8.20
N HIS A 330 20.82 -0.37 -7.71
CA HIS A 330 22.17 0.03 -8.07
C HIS A 330 22.92 0.58 -6.86
N ARG A 331 24.25 0.61 -6.95
CA ARG A 331 25.14 1.22 -5.95
C ARG A 331 25.99 2.31 -6.58
N GLY A 332 25.36 3.44 -6.92
CA GLY A 332 26.04 4.59 -7.49
C GLY A 332 27.12 5.18 -6.57
N ALA A 333 28.11 5.85 -7.15
CA ALA A 333 29.21 6.44 -6.37
C ALA A 333 28.71 7.44 -5.32
N GLN A 334 27.80 8.34 -5.70
CA GLN A 334 27.21 9.33 -4.77
C GLN A 334 26.35 8.68 -3.68
N LEU A 335 25.68 7.57 -4.00
CA LEU A 335 24.87 6.84 -3.04
C LEU A 335 25.76 6.10 -2.03
N GLN A 336 26.86 5.50 -2.49
CA GLN A 336 27.86 4.89 -1.63
C GLN A 336 28.55 5.91 -0.73
N GLU A 337 28.95 7.07 -1.27
CA GLU A 337 29.53 8.16 -0.46
C GLU A 337 28.59 8.61 0.65
N ALA A 338 27.28 8.74 0.36
CA ALA A 338 26.30 9.11 1.37
C ALA A 338 26.10 8.01 2.43
N ALA A 339 26.13 6.74 2.04
CA ALA A 339 26.09 5.61 2.94
C ALA A 339 27.34 5.52 3.85
N ASP A 340 28.53 5.76 3.29
CA ASP A 340 29.79 5.78 4.03
C ASP A 340 29.82 6.92 5.07
N LEU A 341 29.20 8.07 4.78
CA LEU A 341 29.04 9.14 5.76
C LEU A 341 28.22 8.70 6.98
N LEU A 342 27.16 7.91 6.78
CA LEU A 342 26.37 7.35 7.89
C LEU A 342 27.21 6.37 8.73
N LEU A 343 28.02 5.52 8.10
CA LEU A 343 28.95 4.62 8.78
C LEU A 343 29.98 5.39 9.63
N VAL A 344 30.56 6.46 9.09
CA VAL A 344 31.54 7.30 9.80
C VAL A 344 30.93 7.97 11.04
N LEU A 345 29.63 8.27 11.01
CA LEU A 345 28.87 8.81 12.15
C LEU A 345 28.50 7.77 13.21
N GLY A 346 28.90 6.50 13.03
CA GLY A 346 28.67 5.42 14.00
C GLY A 346 27.35 4.66 13.80
N ASN A 347 26.68 4.84 12.66
CA ASN A 347 25.51 4.05 12.29
C ASN A 347 25.91 2.72 11.65
N GLY A 348 25.06 1.70 11.75
CA GLY A 348 25.17 0.49 10.94
C GLY A 348 24.62 0.77 9.55
N VAL A 349 25.27 0.25 8.50
CA VAL A 349 24.73 0.33 7.13
C VAL A 349 24.84 -1.03 6.48
N GLU A 350 23.71 -1.56 6.03
CA GLU A 350 23.63 -2.77 5.23
C GLU A 350 22.93 -2.53 3.90
N TRP A 351 23.25 -3.37 2.93
CA TRP A 351 22.74 -3.27 1.57
C TRP A 351 21.93 -4.51 1.20
N LEU A 352 20.76 -4.27 0.61
CA LEU A 352 19.96 -5.27 -0.05
C LEU A 352 19.82 -4.92 -1.53
N ASP A 353 20.57 -5.64 -2.36
CA ASP A 353 20.47 -5.47 -3.80
C ASP A 353 19.21 -6.17 -4.30
N ILE A 354 18.40 -5.45 -5.08
CA ILE A 354 17.24 -6.04 -5.75
C ILE A 354 17.74 -6.74 -7.01
N PRO A 355 17.59 -8.06 -7.17
CA PRO A 355 18.10 -8.79 -8.34
C PRO A 355 17.38 -8.36 -9.63
N GLU A 356 18.09 -8.43 -10.77
CA GLU A 356 17.46 -8.30 -12.09
C GLU A 356 16.64 -9.55 -12.41
N GLN A 357 15.44 -9.38 -12.99
CA GLN A 357 14.62 -10.52 -13.41
C GLN A 357 15.38 -11.35 -14.48
N GLY A 358 15.88 -12.52 -14.08
CA GLY A 358 16.61 -13.45 -14.96
C GLY A 358 18.06 -13.74 -14.55
N GLY A 359 18.58 -13.10 -13.50
CA GLY A 359 19.85 -13.50 -12.90
C GLY A 359 19.65 -14.64 -11.90
N GLU A 360 19.79 -15.89 -12.36
CA GLU A 360 20.07 -17.00 -11.45
C GLU A 360 21.25 -16.60 -10.54
N SER A 361 21.04 -16.74 -9.23
CA SER A 361 22.08 -16.62 -8.22
C SER A 361 23.17 -17.63 -8.54
N ALA A 362 24.31 -17.15 -9.05
CA ALA A 362 25.49 -17.97 -9.31
C ALA A 362 26.28 -18.25 -8.03
#